data_AF-A0A661FKS5-F1
#
_entry.id   AF-A0A661FKS5-F1
#
_cell.length_a   1.000
_cell.length_b   1.000
_cell.length_c   1.000
_cell.angle_alpha   90.00
_cell.angle_beta   90.00
_cell.angle_gamma   90.00
#
_symmetry.space_group_name_H-M   'P 1'
#
loop_
_entity.id
_entity.type
_entity.pdbx_description
1 polymer ?
#
loop_
_entity_poly.entity_id
_entity_poly.type
_entity_poly.pdbx_seq_one_letter_code
_entity_poly.pdbx_strand_id
1 'polypeptide(L)'
;MDAFSMVAIVFLVWAISPYLFAMLIIKQCIQHKQLMIVAGLSSILAIAGTWLLIDMMYIQPDAQSALALVVIPMYQWLVLLVIAVLNYIFNRKH
;
A
#
# COMPACT_ATOMS: atom_id res chain seq x y z
N MET A 1 3.85 -28.06 -4.59
CA MET A 1 4.39 -26.71 -4.77
C MET A 1 5.68 -26.64 -3.99
N ASP A 2 6.76 -26.22 -4.63
CA ASP A 2 8.04 -26.08 -3.94
C ASP A 2 7.98 -24.93 -2.93
N ALA A 3 8.76 -25.01 -1.85
CA ALA A 3 8.77 -24.01 -0.79
C ALA A 3 8.99 -22.57 -1.33
N PHE A 4 9.83 -22.43 -2.37
CA PHE A 4 10.08 -21.17 -3.07
C PHE A 4 8.81 -20.56 -3.68
N SER A 5 7.95 -21.38 -4.28
CA SER A 5 6.70 -20.93 -4.92
C SER A 5 5.69 -20.43 -3.88
N MET A 6 5.61 -21.06 -2.71
CA MET A 6 4.74 -20.58 -1.63
C MET A 6 5.19 -19.23 -1.08
N VAL A 7 6.49 -19.04 -0.85
CA VAL A 7 7.04 -17.78 -0.34
C VAL A 7 6.74 -16.62 -1.31
N ALA A 8 6.90 -16.84 -2.60
CA ALA A 8 6.59 -15.83 -3.62
C ALA A 8 5.11 -15.43 -3.63
N ILE A 9 4.19 -16.38 -3.44
CA ILE A 9 2.74 -16.10 -3.38
C ILE A 9 2.40 -15.29 -2.13
N VAL A 10 2.93 -15.69 -0.97
CA VAL A 10 2.71 -14.96 0.28
C VAL A 10 3.24 -13.52 0.16
N PHE A 11 4.42 -13.35 -0.45
CA PHE A 11 4.98 -12.04 -0.72
C PHE A 11 4.10 -11.21 -1.65
N LEU A 12 3.58 -11.81 -2.73
CA LEU A 12 2.71 -11.11 -3.68
C LEU A 12 1.41 -10.65 -3.01
N VAL A 13 0.80 -11.50 -2.18
CA VAL A 13 -0.38 -11.13 -1.38
C VAL A 13 -0.04 -9.98 -0.42
N TRP A 14 1.10 -10.06 0.27
CA TRP A 14 1.59 -9.00 1.15
C TRP A 14 1.75 -7.66 0.40
N ALA A 15 2.44 -7.67 -0.74
CA ALA A 15 2.73 -6.49 -1.54
C ALA A 15 1.48 -5.85 -2.17
N ILE A 16 0.46 -6.66 -2.53
CA ILE A 16 -0.78 -6.15 -3.13
C ILE A 16 -1.79 -5.66 -2.08
N SER A 17 -1.72 -6.20 -0.85
CA SER A 17 -2.69 -5.92 0.20
C SER A 17 -2.91 -4.42 0.54
N PRO A 18 -1.90 -3.52 0.53
CA PRO A 18 -2.12 -2.09 0.76
C PRO A 18 -3.04 -1.48 -0.31
N TYR A 19 -2.92 -1.89 -1.57
CA TYR A 19 -3.74 -1.34 -2.66
C TYR A 19 -5.21 -1.76 -2.55
N LEU A 20 -5.44 -3.01 -2.15
CA LEU A 20 -6.80 -3.49 -1.86
C LEU A 20 -7.41 -2.73 -0.68
N PHE A 21 -6.61 -2.49 0.37
CA PHE A 21 -7.07 -1.72 1.51
C PHE A 21 -7.38 -0.27 1.15
N ALA A 22 -6.57 0.37 0.31
CA ALA A 22 -6.84 1.72 -0.20
C ALA A 22 -8.20 1.80 -0.93
N MET A 23 -8.55 0.79 -1.74
CA MET A 23 -9.87 0.72 -2.37
C MET A 23 -11.02 0.67 -1.36
N LEU A 24 -10.83 -0.04 -0.23
CA LEU A 24 -11.85 -0.10 0.83
C LEU A 24 -12.05 1.27 1.51
N ILE A 25 -10.98 2.03 1.76
CA ILE A 25 -11.08 3.38 2.33
C ILE A 25 -11.78 4.32 1.36
N ILE A 26 -11.42 4.28 0.07
CA ILE A 26 -12.02 5.09 -0.99
C ILE A 26 -13.53 4.84 -1.07
N LYS A 27 -13.98 3.59 -0.97
CA LYS A 27 -15.41 3.22 -0.97
C LYS A 27 -16.19 3.81 0.20
N GLN A 28 -15.52 4.14 1.32
CA GLN A 28 -16.14 4.75 2.50
C GLN A 28 -16.23 6.28 2.39
N CYS A 29 -15.66 6.91 1.36
CA CYS A 29 -15.71 8.36 1.20
C CYS A 29 -17.12 8.80 0.77
N ILE A 30 -17.75 9.67 1.56
CA ILE A 30 -19.12 10.15 1.29
C ILE A 30 -19.07 11.43 0.43
N GLN A 31 -18.07 12.29 0.68
CA GLN A 31 -17.96 13.58 0.01
C GLN A 31 -16.97 13.55 -1.15
N HIS A 32 -17.28 14.28 -2.23
CA HIS A 32 -16.42 14.35 -3.40
C HIS A 32 -15.01 14.90 -3.09
N LYS A 33 -14.91 15.91 -2.23
CA LYS A 33 -13.62 16.47 -1.79
C LYS A 33 -12.77 15.44 -1.03
N GLN A 34 -13.39 14.73 -0.09
CA GLN A 34 -12.73 13.66 0.68
C GLN A 34 -12.25 12.53 -0.23
N LEU A 35 -13.11 12.11 -1.17
CA LEU A 35 -12.78 11.13 -2.20
C LEU A 35 -11.55 11.56 -3.00
N MET A 36 -11.51 12.79 -3.51
CA MET A 36 -10.37 13.30 -4.27
C MET A 36 -9.06 13.28 -3.47
N ILE A 37 -9.11 13.67 -2.19
CA ILE A 37 -7.94 13.68 -1.31
C ILE A 37 -7.45 12.26 -1.05
N VAL A 38 -8.34 11.36 -0.61
CA VAL A 38 -7.99 9.97 -0.27
C VAL A 38 -7.50 9.21 -1.50
N ALA A 39 -8.18 9.37 -2.65
CA ALA A 39 -7.76 8.75 -3.90
C ALA A 39 -6.42 9.30 -4.39
N GLY A 40 -6.20 10.61 -4.29
CA GLY A 40 -4.93 11.25 -4.66
C GLY A 40 -3.76 10.75 -3.81
N LEU A 41 -3.90 10.75 -2.48
CA LEU A 41 -2.88 10.23 -1.57
C LEU A 41 -2.60 8.75 -1.80
N SER A 42 -3.65 7.94 -2.00
CA SER A 42 -3.51 6.51 -2.28
C SER A 42 -2.78 6.26 -3.61
N SER A 43 -3.03 7.09 -4.63
CA SER A 43 -2.37 7.00 -5.94
C SER A 43 -0.89 7.33 -5.84
N ILE A 44 -0.54 8.41 -5.13
CA ILE A 44 0.86 8.79 -4.89
C ILE A 44 1.59 7.66 -4.15
N LEU A 45 0.98 7.11 -3.10
CA LEU A 45 1.56 6.01 -2.33
C LEU A 45 1.75 4.74 -3.17
N ALA A 46 0.82 4.46 -4.08
CA ALA A 46 0.91 3.31 -4.99
C ALA A 46 2.02 3.47 -6.02
N ILE A 47 2.11 4.64 -6.65
CA ILE A 47 3.17 4.94 -7.62
C ILE A 47 4.54 4.90 -6.94
N ALA A 48 4.69 5.60 -5.81
CA ALA A 48 5.96 5.67 -5.09
C ALA A 48 6.40 4.29 -4.58
N GLY A 49 5.49 3.51 -3.98
CA GLY A 49 5.85 2.17 -3.50
C GLY A 49 6.16 1.19 -4.63
N THR A 50 5.42 1.24 -5.74
CA THR A 50 5.72 0.39 -6.91
C THR A 50 7.06 0.75 -7.52
N TRP A 51 7.38 2.05 -7.64
CA TRP A 51 8.71 2.49 -8.09
C TRP A 51 9.80 1.92 -7.19
N LEU A 52 9.68 2.07 -5.87
CA LEU A 52 10.69 1.57 -4.92
C LEU A 52 10.85 0.06 -5.02
N LEU A 53 9.76 -0.70 -5.19
CA LEU A 53 9.85 -2.15 -5.42
C LEU A 53 10.61 -2.49 -6.70
N ILE A 54 10.36 -1.76 -7.79
CA ILE A 54 11.09 -1.95 -9.06
C ILE A 54 12.58 -1.64 -8.89
N ASP A 55 12.91 -0.53 -8.23
CA ASP A 55 14.30 -0.13 -7.97
C ASP A 55 15.05 -1.20 -7.16
N MET A 56 14.43 -1.70 -6.10
CA MET A 56 15.02 -2.74 -5.23
C MET A 56 15.15 -4.09 -5.93
N MET A 57 14.22 -4.45 -6.82
CA MET A 57 14.25 -5.72 -7.54
C MET A 57 15.25 -5.74 -8.70
N TYR A 58 15.39 -4.63 -9.43
CA TYR A 58 16.05 -4.63 -10.73
C TYR A 58 17.28 -3.71 -10.82
N ILE A 59 17.35 -2.66 -10.00
CA ILE A 59 18.42 -1.66 -10.09
C ILE A 59 19.46 -1.89 -9.00
N GLN A 60 19.04 -2.19 -7.77
CA GLN A 60 19.92 -2.41 -6.61
C GLN A 60 19.67 -3.80 -5.99
N PRO A 61 20.00 -4.91 -6.66
CA PRO A 61 19.78 -6.24 -6.12
C PRO A 61 20.88 -6.61 -5.11
N ASP A 62 20.65 -6.33 -3.83
CA ASP A 62 21.52 -6.73 -2.72
C ASP A 62 20.71 -7.33 -1.55
N ALA A 63 21.40 -7.74 -0.48
CA ALA A 63 20.73 -8.32 0.68
C ALA A 63 19.80 -7.32 1.41
N GLN A 64 20.09 -6.02 1.30
CA GLN A 64 19.30 -4.97 1.92
C GLN A 64 18.03 -4.68 1.12
N SER A 65 18.10 -4.77 -0.21
CA SER A 65 16.97 -4.58 -1.10
C SER A 65 15.94 -5.71 -0.95
N ALA A 66 16.39 -6.95 -0.69
CA ALA A 66 15.50 -8.05 -0.35
C ALA A 66 14.66 -7.77 0.92
N LEU A 67 15.24 -7.13 1.93
CA LEU A 67 14.51 -6.69 3.12
C LEU A 67 13.55 -5.54 2.77
N ALA A 68 13.99 -4.60 1.93
CA ALA A 68 13.17 -3.47 1.48
C ALA A 68 11.87 -3.93 0.80
N LEU A 69 11.89 -5.06 0.07
CA LEU A 69 10.69 -5.64 -0.54
C LEU A 69 9.57 -5.92 0.47
N VAL A 70 9.92 -6.32 1.70
CA VAL A 70 8.94 -6.58 2.78
C VAL A 70 8.57 -5.29 3.51
N VAL A 71 9.53 -4.40 3.69
CA VAL A 71 9.40 -3.16 4.46
C VAL A 71 8.61 -2.09 3.71
N ILE A 72 8.71 -2.02 2.38
CA ILE A 72 7.97 -1.04 1.56
C ILE A 72 6.44 -1.23 1.72
N PRO A 73 5.85 -2.42 1.53
CA PRO A 73 4.43 -2.64 1.80
C PRO A 73 4.03 -2.37 3.25
N MET A 74 4.94 -2.61 4.22
CA MET A 74 4.69 -2.28 5.63
C MET A 74 4.51 -0.77 5.85
N TYR A 75 5.36 0.05 5.25
CA TYR A 75 5.21 1.51 5.32
C TYR A 75 3.96 1.99 4.58
N GLN A 76 3.60 1.37 3.45
CA GLN A 76 2.33 1.67 2.77
C GLN A 76 1.14 1.38 3.68
N TRP A 77 1.16 0.25 4.41
CA TRP A 77 0.16 -0.07 5.43
C TRP A 77 0.06 0.99 6.52
N LEU A 78 1.19 1.42 7.09
CA LEU A 78 1.21 2.44 8.14
C LEU A 78 0.57 3.76 7.66
N VAL A 79 0.92 4.21 6.46
CA VAL A 79 0.33 5.43 5.88
C VAL A 79 -1.18 5.25 5.65
N LEU A 80 -1.60 4.11 5.09
CA LEU A 80 -3.02 3.86 4.84
C LEU A 80 -3.84 3.72 6.12
N LEU A 81 -3.28 3.17 7.19
CA LEU A 81 -3.95 3.13 8.50
C LEU A 81 -4.20 4.54 9.05
N VAL A 82 -3.23 5.44 8.91
CA VAL A 82 -3.41 6.86 9.28
C VAL A 82 -4.51 7.49 8.43
N ILE A 83 -4.51 7.27 7.11
CA ILE A 83 -5.56 7.77 6.22
C ILE A 83 -6.93 7.20 6.60
N ALA A 84 -7.01 5.91 6.92
CA ALA A 84 -8.26 5.26 7.34
C ALA A 84 -8.83 5.87 8.63
N VAL A 85 -7.98 6.12 9.63
CA VAL A 85 -8.39 6.76 10.89
C VAL A 85 -8.92 8.17 10.63
N LEU A 86 -8.21 8.98 9.83
CA LEU A 86 -8.67 10.31 9.46
C LEU A 86 -10.02 10.25 8.72
N ASN A 87 -10.13 9.36 7.74
CA ASN A 87 -11.35 9.14 6.97
C ASN A 87 -12.55 8.79 7.87
N TYR A 88 -12.33 7.89 8.83
CA TYR A 88 -13.35 7.50 9.82
C TYR A 88 -13.79 8.68 10.70
N ILE A 89 -12.86 9.49 11.19
CA ILE A 89 -13.16 10.68 12.02
C ILE A 89 -13.98 11.70 11.23
N PHE A 90 -13.66 11.94 9.94
CA PHE A 90 -14.43 12.85 9.09
C PHE A 90 -15.83 12.32 8.81
N ASN A 91 -15.97 11.02 8.53
CA ASN A 91 -17.27 10.41 8.28
C ASN A 91 -18.20 10.46 9.49
N ARG A 92 -17.69 10.33 10.73
CA ARG A 92 -18.51 10.38 11.95
C ARG A 92 -19.12 11.77 12.24
N LYS A 93 -18.54 12.84 11.66
CA LYS A 93 -19.04 14.21 11.87
C LYS A 93 -20.22 14.57 10.96
N HIS A 94 -20.59 13.69 10.04
CA HIS A 94 -21.73 13.82 9.13
C HIS A 94 -22.79 12.78 9.49
#